data_AF-A0A8C4ZSB7-F1
#
_entry.id   AF-A0A8C4ZSB7-F1
#
_cell.length_a   1.000
_cell.length_b   1.000
_cell.length_c   1.000
_cell.angle_alpha   90.00
_cell.angle_beta   90.00
_cell.angle_gamma   90.00
#
_symmetry.space_group_name_H-M   'P 1'
#
loop_
_entity.id
_entity.type
_entity.pdbx_description
1 polymer ?
#
loop_
_entity_poly.entity_id
_entity_poly.type
_entity_poly.pdbx_seq_one_letter_code
_entity_poly.pdbx_strand_id
1 'polypeptide(L)'
;MAAVFLVTLYEYSPTFYISVISLCFVVTAAMVLGWFGFDVPVILRSTDETESNLPTPEKKMVQVTNPFALELGSGPSSVSEGVAVRPRCLEPCVLSCFWGCGVNALQGALQSHQNGPRLSIPRLFEEALQFQYHHCQTFQVDGDDMQERHTQMPAELGVQDFGLLPRERYPLVVVLTLAEPDAREAYNIVSSVSVIHVPDKSYGLSTRTLFQYLLTTQGNMYELKPLFMSGGRSRTLDWGPGPQPEGPTPSDTTGHSGADRRRTISRGRPRQR
;
A
#
# COMPACT_ATOMS: atom_id res chain seq x y z
N MET A 1 -13.66 80.75 23.98
CA MET A 1 -14.35 79.68 23.23
C MET A 1 -13.48 78.45 22.97
N ALA A 2 -12.20 78.59 22.58
CA ALA A 2 -11.31 77.44 22.34
C ALA A 2 -11.06 76.55 23.57
N ALA A 3 -10.93 77.14 24.77
CA ALA A 3 -10.68 76.39 26.01
C ALA A 3 -11.85 75.49 26.43
N VAL A 4 -13.10 75.93 26.21
CA VAL A 4 -14.30 75.13 26.53
C VAL A 4 -14.41 73.94 25.57
N PHE A 5 -14.12 74.16 24.28
CA PHE A 5 -14.08 73.09 23.28
C PHE A 5 -13.01 72.02 23.58
N LEU A 6 -11.83 72.42 24.05
CA LEU A 6 -10.76 71.49 24.43
C LEU A 6 -11.12 70.65 25.66
N VAL A 7 -11.80 71.25 26.65
CA VAL A 7 -12.30 70.52 27.83
C VAL A 7 -13.39 69.53 27.43
N THR A 8 -14.33 69.92 26.57
CA THR A 8 -15.37 69.00 26.08
C THR A 8 -14.81 67.88 25.22
N LEU A 9 -13.78 68.13 24.40
CA LEU A 9 -13.09 67.10 23.63
C LEU A 9 -12.27 66.16 24.52
N TYR A 10 -11.67 66.68 25.59
CA TYR A 10 -10.93 65.89 26.57
C TYR A 10 -11.86 65.00 27.41
N GLU A 11 -13.08 65.42 27.73
CA GLU A 11 -14.06 64.59 28.43
C GLU A 11 -14.70 63.53 27.52
N TYR A 12 -14.94 63.85 26.24
CA TYR A 12 -15.53 62.90 25.28
C TYR A 12 -14.53 61.86 24.77
N SER A 13 -13.25 62.22 24.69
CA SER A 13 -12.18 61.37 24.17
C SER A 13 -12.05 60.03 24.92
N PRO A 14 -11.98 59.99 26.27
CA PRO A 14 -11.99 58.75 27.03
C PRO A 14 -13.23 57.89 26.77
N THR A 15 -14.43 58.49 26.74
CA THR A 15 -15.66 57.75 26.47
C THR A 15 -15.71 57.18 25.06
N PHE A 16 -15.17 57.91 24.09
CA PHE A 16 -15.04 57.46 22.71
C PHE A 16 -14.06 56.28 22.61
N TYR A 17 -12.86 56.39 23.20
CA TYR A 17 -11.89 55.29 23.22
C TYR A 17 -12.42 54.05 23.94
N ILE A 18 -13.10 54.20 25.08
CA ILE A 18 -13.73 53.09 25.80
C ILE A 18 -14.80 52.42 24.92
N SER A 19 -15.63 53.20 24.23
CA SER A 19 -16.65 52.65 23.33
C SER A 19 -16.05 51.89 22.14
N VAL A 20 -14.96 52.40 21.56
CA VAL A 20 -14.26 51.76 20.43
C VAL A 20 -13.57 50.48 20.87
N ILE A 21 -12.91 50.48 22.04
CA ILE A 21 -12.27 49.29 22.62
C ILE A 21 -13.32 48.24 22.96
N SER A 22 -14.44 48.63 23.57
CA SER A 22 -15.55 47.74 23.88
C SER A 22 -16.17 47.13 22.62
N LEU A 23 -16.42 47.95 21.59
CA LEU A 23 -16.93 47.47 20.31
C LEU A 23 -15.95 46.49 19.65
N CYS A 24 -14.65 46.82 19.65
CA CYS A 24 -13.61 45.95 19.12
C CYS A 24 -13.59 44.60 19.86
N PHE A 25 -13.66 44.63 21.19
CA PHE A 25 -13.73 43.41 22.00
C PHE A 25 -14.97 42.56 21.70
N VAL A 26 -16.15 43.17 21.55
CA VAL A 26 -17.38 42.46 21.19
C VAL A 26 -17.28 41.83 19.80
N VAL A 27 -16.72 42.54 18.81
CA VAL A 27 -16.52 42.02 17.46
C VAL A 27 -15.51 40.88 17.46
N THR A 28 -14.38 41.02 18.17
CA THR A 28 -13.39 39.94 18.31
C THR A 28 -13.98 38.73 19.03
N ALA A 29 -14.74 38.94 20.12
CA ALA A 29 -15.41 37.86 20.84
C ALA A 29 -16.46 37.16 19.97
N ALA A 30 -17.24 37.89 19.18
CA ALA A 30 -18.20 37.31 18.24
C ALA A 30 -17.52 36.54 17.10
N MET A 31 -16.38 37.04 16.60
CA MET A 31 -15.58 36.34 15.58
C MET A 31 -14.98 35.06 16.16
N VAL A 32 -14.42 35.11 17.36
CA VAL A 32 -13.84 33.97 18.07
C VAL A 32 -14.92 32.95 18.42
N LEU A 33 -16.06 33.37 18.99
CA LEU A 33 -17.18 32.48 19.31
C LEU A 33 -17.90 31.97 18.07
N GLY A 34 -17.94 32.73 16.97
CA GLY A 34 -18.48 32.29 15.69
C GLY A 34 -17.57 31.28 15.01
N TRP A 35 -16.25 31.48 15.09
CA TRP A 35 -15.24 30.55 14.59
C TRP A 35 -15.21 29.27 15.43
N PHE A 36 -15.21 29.37 16.76
CA PHE A 36 -15.26 28.20 17.65
C PHE A 36 -16.66 27.56 17.76
N GLY A 37 -17.73 28.27 17.43
CA GLY A 37 -19.11 27.77 17.47
C GLY A 37 -19.48 26.94 16.24
N PHE A 38 -18.76 27.09 15.13
CA PHE A 38 -18.91 26.28 13.91
C PHE A 38 -17.74 25.35 13.61
N ASP A 39 -16.52 25.65 14.10
CA ASP A 39 -15.33 24.78 13.94
C ASP A 39 -14.91 24.14 15.27
N VAL A 40 -15.86 23.48 15.93
CA VAL A 40 -15.52 22.45 16.92
C VAL A 40 -15.00 21.23 16.14
N PRO A 41 -13.75 20.77 16.33
CA PRO A 41 -13.35 19.48 15.81
C PRO A 41 -14.32 18.45 16.38
N VAL A 42 -14.91 17.65 15.49
CA VAL A 42 -15.96 16.61 15.68
C VAL A 42 -15.62 15.54 16.74
N ILE A 43 -14.57 15.72 17.55
CA ILE A 43 -13.99 14.74 18.46
C ILE A 43 -14.26 15.05 19.96
N LEU A 44 -14.80 16.23 20.33
CA LEU A 44 -15.08 16.56 21.75
C LEU A 44 -16.55 16.80 22.11
N ARG A 45 -17.50 16.56 21.20
CA ARG A 45 -18.90 16.30 21.60
C ARG A 45 -19.05 14.82 21.95
N SER A 46 -18.58 14.43 23.12
CA SER A 46 -19.19 13.32 23.83
C SER A 46 -20.59 13.77 24.23
N THR A 47 -21.58 13.37 23.43
CA THR A 47 -23.00 13.41 23.76
C THR A 47 -23.21 12.58 25.02
N ASP A 48 -23.11 13.24 26.17
CA ASP A 48 -23.68 12.73 27.40
C ASP A 48 -25.11 13.27 27.46
N GLU A 49 -26.05 12.33 27.29
CA GLU A 49 -27.43 12.37 27.78
C GLU A 49 -28.34 13.44 27.16
N THR A 50 -28.86 13.15 25.96
CA THR A 50 -30.32 13.03 25.64
C THR A 50 -30.45 12.85 24.12
N GLU A 51 -29.73 11.87 23.54
CA GLU A 51 -30.07 11.40 22.19
C GLU A 51 -31.15 10.32 22.35
N SER A 52 -32.28 10.59 21.72
CA SER A 52 -33.29 9.60 21.36
C SER A 52 -32.64 8.28 21.01
N ASN A 53 -33.16 7.19 21.59
CA ASN A 53 -32.91 5.80 21.18
C ASN A 53 -33.26 5.59 19.69
N LEU A 54 -32.49 6.16 18.77
CA LEU A 54 -32.42 5.66 17.42
C LEU A 54 -31.45 4.48 17.49
N PRO A 55 -31.90 3.25 17.21
CA PRO A 55 -31.00 2.12 17.12
C PRO A 55 -29.87 2.51 16.17
N THR A 56 -28.63 2.47 16.65
CA THR A 56 -27.45 2.59 15.80
C THR A 56 -27.70 1.64 14.63
N PRO A 57 -27.78 2.11 13.37
CA PRO A 57 -28.12 1.24 12.26
C PRO A 57 -27.13 0.09 12.28
N GLU A 58 -27.63 -1.11 12.56
CA GLU A 58 -26.81 -2.30 12.69
C GLU A 58 -26.06 -2.46 11.37
N LYS A 59 -24.78 -2.12 11.37
CA LYS A 59 -23.94 -2.23 10.19
C LYS A 59 -23.69 -3.71 10.01
N LYS A 60 -24.57 -4.37 9.25
CA LYS A 60 -24.46 -5.77 8.88
C LYS A 60 -23.03 -6.02 8.41
N MET A 61 -22.29 -6.81 9.18
CA MET A 61 -20.92 -7.14 8.87
C MET A 61 -20.97 -8.14 7.71
N VAL A 62 -20.75 -7.66 6.49
CA VAL A 62 -20.70 -8.50 5.29
C VAL A 62 -19.25 -8.91 5.10
N GLN A 63 -19.00 -10.22 5.10
CA GLN A 63 -17.70 -10.75 4.71
C GLN A 63 -17.52 -10.51 3.21
N VAL A 64 -16.47 -9.78 2.84
CA VAL A 64 -16.05 -9.59 1.45
C VAL A 64 -14.71 -10.29 1.27
N THR A 65 -14.68 -11.30 0.40
CA THR A 65 -13.45 -12.02 0.07
C THR A 65 -12.65 -11.22 -0.95
N ASN A 66 -11.38 -10.93 -0.65
CA ASN A 66 -10.45 -10.32 -1.59
C ASN A 66 -9.75 -11.42 -2.41
N PRO A 67 -9.97 -11.51 -3.73
CA PRO A 67 -9.33 -12.51 -4.57
C PRO A 67 -7.88 -12.18 -4.91
N PHE A 68 -7.39 -10.98 -4.55
CA PHE A 68 -6.07 -10.48 -4.94
C PHE A 68 -5.15 -10.29 -3.74
N ALA A 69 -3.96 -10.90 -3.78
CA ALA A 69 -2.83 -10.49 -2.98
C ALA A 69 -1.60 -10.28 -3.87
N LEU A 70 -0.75 -9.33 -3.48
CA LEU A 70 0.49 -9.01 -4.19
C LEU A 70 1.60 -8.84 -3.16
N GLU A 71 2.73 -9.48 -3.41
CA GLU A 71 3.93 -9.31 -2.61
C GLU A 71 5.12 -8.91 -3.47
N LEU A 72 6.07 -8.22 -2.83
CA LEU A 72 7.36 -7.92 -3.44
C LEU A 72 8.26 -9.16 -3.30
N GLY A 73 8.95 -9.51 -4.39
CA GLY A 73 9.94 -10.58 -4.40
C GLY A 73 11.23 -10.17 -3.68
N SER A 74 12.07 -11.17 -3.37
CA SER A 74 13.32 -10.98 -2.62
C SER A 74 14.54 -10.65 -3.49
N GLY A 75 14.34 -10.46 -4.80
CA GLY A 75 15.40 -10.16 -5.75
C GLY A 75 15.94 -8.72 -5.68
N PRO A 76 17.03 -8.42 -6.41
CA PRO A 76 17.47 -7.04 -6.61
C PRO A 76 16.31 -6.22 -7.18
N SER A 77 16.19 -4.97 -6.73
CA SER A 77 15.08 -4.11 -7.10
C SER A 77 15.60 -2.71 -7.40
N SER A 78 15.61 -2.35 -8.68
CA SER A 78 16.00 -1.03 -9.17
C SER A 78 15.37 -0.81 -10.55
N VAL A 79 15.37 0.43 -11.04
CA VAL A 79 14.86 0.71 -12.40
C VAL A 79 15.63 -0.05 -13.48
N SER A 80 16.94 -0.24 -13.30
CA SER A 80 17.81 -0.93 -14.26
C SER A 80 17.75 -2.45 -14.16
N GLU A 81 17.60 -3.00 -12.95
CA GLU A 81 17.59 -4.45 -12.72
C GLU A 81 16.16 -5.03 -12.70
N GLY A 82 15.14 -4.18 -12.71
CA GLY A 82 13.74 -4.57 -12.62
C GLY A 82 13.29 -4.85 -11.19
N VAL A 83 12.06 -5.34 -11.07
CA VAL A 83 11.39 -5.68 -9.80
C VAL A 83 10.72 -7.03 -9.97
N ALA A 84 10.97 -7.94 -9.03
CA ALA A 84 10.20 -9.17 -8.90
C ALA A 84 8.93 -8.91 -8.07
N VAL A 85 7.78 -9.33 -8.60
CA VAL A 85 6.50 -9.31 -7.88
C VAL A 85 5.93 -10.72 -7.85
N ARG A 86 5.36 -11.09 -6.71
CA ARG A 86 4.70 -12.38 -6.52
C ARG A 86 3.20 -12.15 -6.31
N PRO A 87 2.38 -12.30 -7.36
CA PRO A 87 0.94 -12.31 -7.19
C PRO A 87 0.52 -13.59 -6.44
N ARG A 88 -0.46 -13.47 -5.56
CA ARG A 88 -1.12 -14.59 -4.87
C ARG A 88 -2.61 -14.40 -4.99
N CYS A 89 -3.16 -14.89 -6.09
CA CYS A 89 -4.59 -14.74 -6.38
C CYS A 89 -5.34 -16.01 -5.97
N LEU A 90 -6.63 -15.91 -5.68
CA LEU A 90 -7.49 -17.08 -5.45
C LEU A 90 -8.06 -17.66 -6.75
N GLU A 91 -8.08 -16.83 -7.80
CA GLU A 91 -8.65 -17.12 -9.11
C GLU A 91 -7.63 -16.74 -10.20
N PRO A 92 -7.78 -17.26 -11.43
CA PRO A 92 -6.99 -16.79 -12.56
C PRO A 92 -7.11 -15.28 -12.76
N CYS A 93 -5.97 -14.61 -12.79
CA CYS A 93 -5.83 -13.16 -12.83
C CYS A 93 -4.88 -12.70 -13.92
N VAL A 94 -5.10 -11.47 -14.38
CA VAL A 94 -4.18 -10.75 -15.25
C VAL A 94 -3.44 -9.72 -14.40
N LEU A 95 -2.11 -9.88 -14.34
CA LEU A 95 -1.17 -8.95 -13.70
C LEU A 95 -0.62 -7.98 -14.75
N SER A 96 -0.93 -6.69 -14.62
CA SER A 96 -0.42 -5.63 -15.48
C SER A 96 0.48 -4.69 -14.71
N CYS A 97 1.73 -4.54 -15.17
CA CYS A 97 2.77 -3.73 -14.58
C CYS A 97 3.02 -2.49 -15.46
N PHE A 98 2.65 -1.32 -14.95
CA PHE A 98 2.80 -0.03 -15.61
C PHE A 98 3.97 0.75 -15.02
N TRP A 99 4.98 1.04 -15.83
CA TRP A 99 6.14 1.81 -15.43
C TRP A 99 5.99 3.29 -15.76
N GLY A 100 6.39 4.17 -14.84
CA GLY A 100 6.39 5.63 -15.06
C GLY A 100 5.01 6.26 -15.23
N CYS A 101 4.02 5.73 -14.51
CA CYS A 101 2.64 6.20 -14.58
C CYS A 101 2.52 7.62 -14.02
N GLY A 102 1.89 8.53 -14.75
CA GLY A 102 1.62 9.90 -14.27
C GLY A 102 0.76 9.89 -13.01
N VAL A 103 1.18 10.61 -11.96
CA VAL A 103 0.46 10.66 -10.67
C VAL A 103 -0.97 11.19 -10.87
N ASN A 104 -1.11 12.28 -11.62
CA ASN A 104 -2.40 12.89 -11.92
C ASN A 104 -3.29 11.97 -12.78
N ALA A 105 -2.69 11.25 -13.73
CA ALA A 105 -3.40 10.28 -14.58
C ALA A 105 -3.92 9.10 -13.75
N LEU A 106 -3.10 8.54 -12.86
CA LEU A 106 -3.53 7.48 -11.95
C LEU A 106 -4.66 7.96 -11.04
N GLN A 107 -4.53 9.13 -10.45
CA GLN A 107 -5.57 9.69 -9.59
C GLN A 107 -6.86 9.95 -10.37
N GLY A 108 -6.76 10.47 -11.60
CA GLY A 108 -7.91 10.65 -12.50
C GLY A 108 -8.59 9.32 -12.85
N ALA A 109 -7.82 8.26 -13.10
CA ALA A 109 -8.34 6.91 -13.36
C ALA A 109 -9.05 6.35 -12.12
N LEU A 110 -8.47 6.50 -10.93
CA LEU A 110 -9.11 6.05 -9.69
C LEU A 110 -10.39 6.84 -9.37
N GLN A 111 -10.44 8.13 -9.71
CA GLN A 111 -11.65 8.95 -9.57
C GLN A 111 -12.71 8.59 -10.61
N SER A 112 -12.31 8.31 -11.86
CA SER A 112 -13.25 7.88 -12.91
C SER A 112 -13.87 6.54 -12.59
N HIS A 113 -13.16 5.66 -11.88
CA HIS A 113 -13.73 4.41 -11.37
C HIS A 113 -14.94 4.64 -10.45
N GLN A 114 -14.92 5.68 -9.62
CA GLN A 114 -16.00 5.97 -8.67
C GLN A 114 -17.27 6.40 -9.40
N ASN A 115 -17.12 7.30 -10.38
CA ASN A 115 -18.25 7.96 -11.05
C ASN A 115 -18.54 7.43 -12.46
N GLY A 116 -17.83 6.41 -12.93
CA GLY A 116 -17.83 6.00 -14.33
C GLY A 116 -17.59 4.50 -14.54
N PRO A 117 -17.01 4.10 -15.69
CA PRO A 117 -16.83 2.69 -16.04
C PRO A 117 -15.90 1.98 -15.05
N ARG A 118 -16.22 0.72 -14.75
CA ARG A 118 -15.47 -0.07 -13.77
C ARG A 118 -14.16 -0.56 -14.37
N LEU A 119 -13.07 -0.38 -13.64
CA LEU A 119 -11.73 -0.78 -14.05
C LEU A 119 -11.53 -2.27 -13.74
N SER A 120 -12.32 -3.12 -14.40
CA SER A 120 -12.36 -4.57 -14.19
C SER A 120 -11.48 -5.35 -15.17
N ILE A 121 -10.97 -4.69 -16.22
CA ILE A 121 -10.18 -5.29 -17.29
C ILE A 121 -8.97 -4.38 -17.56
N PRO A 122 -7.77 -4.92 -17.90
CA PRO A 122 -6.58 -4.11 -18.12
C PRO A 122 -6.74 -2.99 -19.15
N ARG A 123 -7.45 -3.25 -20.26
CA ARG A 123 -7.70 -2.24 -21.31
C ARG A 123 -8.44 -1.01 -20.81
N LEU A 124 -9.45 -1.20 -19.95
CA LEU A 124 -10.19 -0.09 -19.35
C LEU A 124 -9.30 0.75 -18.44
N PHE A 125 -8.34 0.10 -17.77
CA PHE A 125 -7.35 0.80 -16.95
C PHE A 125 -6.38 1.61 -17.81
N GLU A 126 -5.89 1.07 -18.93
CA GLU A 126 -5.02 1.78 -19.88
C GLU A 126 -5.70 3.03 -20.46
N GLU A 127 -6.96 2.90 -20.88
CA GLU A 127 -7.78 4.01 -21.36
C GLU A 127 -8.01 5.07 -20.28
N ALA A 128 -8.30 4.63 -19.04
CA ALA A 128 -8.48 5.54 -17.91
C ALA A 128 -7.20 6.30 -17.53
N LEU A 129 -6.03 5.67 -17.71
CA LEU A 129 -4.73 6.32 -17.60
C LEU A 129 -4.41 7.27 -18.76
N GLN A 130 -5.23 7.31 -19.79
CA GLN A 130 -4.98 8.08 -21.02
C GLN A 130 -3.61 7.75 -21.64
N PHE A 131 -3.17 6.49 -21.50
CA PHE A 131 -1.85 6.04 -21.95
C PHE A 131 -0.66 6.82 -21.36
N GLN A 132 -0.83 7.49 -20.21
CA GLN A 132 0.24 8.26 -19.55
C GLN A 132 1.18 7.37 -18.71
N TYR A 133 1.87 6.44 -19.36
CA TYR A 133 2.90 5.58 -18.80
C TYR A 133 4.05 5.39 -19.80
N HIS A 134 5.21 4.90 -19.36
CA HIS A 134 6.37 4.66 -20.24
C HIS A 134 6.38 3.25 -20.83
N HIS A 135 6.02 2.25 -20.02
CA HIS A 135 6.04 0.85 -20.44
C HIS A 135 4.96 0.05 -19.71
N CYS A 136 4.38 -0.94 -20.39
CA CYS A 136 3.40 -1.86 -19.83
C CYS A 136 3.83 -3.31 -20.11
N GLN A 137 3.80 -4.16 -19.09
CA GLN A 137 3.98 -5.61 -19.21
C GLN A 137 2.82 -6.31 -18.56
N THR A 138 2.25 -7.31 -19.24
CA THR A 138 1.13 -8.08 -18.72
C THR A 138 1.47 -9.56 -18.64
N PHE A 139 1.05 -10.20 -17.56
CA PHE A 139 1.27 -11.60 -17.27
C PHE A 139 -0.06 -12.28 -16.89
N GLN A 140 -0.27 -13.49 -17.40
CA GLN A 140 -1.35 -14.36 -16.93
C GLN A 140 -0.88 -15.09 -15.67
N VAL A 141 -1.71 -15.08 -14.62
CA VAL A 141 -1.46 -15.66 -13.31
C VAL A 141 -2.58 -16.64 -13.01
N ASP A 142 -2.26 -17.90 -12.75
CA ASP A 142 -3.27 -18.88 -12.36
C ASP A 142 -3.60 -18.76 -10.86
N GLY A 143 -4.79 -19.23 -10.45
CA GLY A 143 -5.29 -19.07 -9.08
C GLY A 143 -4.50 -19.81 -7.98
N ASP A 144 -3.54 -20.66 -8.34
CA ASP A 144 -2.62 -21.31 -7.38
C ASP A 144 -1.14 -21.06 -7.77
N ASP A 145 -0.91 -20.07 -8.63
CA ASP A 145 0.44 -19.73 -9.07
C ASP A 145 1.19 -18.96 -7.98
N MET A 146 2.27 -19.56 -7.48
CA MET A 146 3.19 -18.94 -6.52
C MET A 146 4.46 -18.38 -7.19
N GLN A 147 4.54 -18.39 -8.52
CA GLN A 147 5.72 -17.95 -9.25
C GLN A 147 5.95 -16.43 -9.14
N GLU A 148 7.22 -16.05 -8.99
CA GLU A 148 7.62 -14.65 -9.11
C GLU A 148 7.60 -14.23 -10.58
N ARG A 149 7.00 -13.07 -10.85
CA ARG A 149 7.01 -12.42 -12.16
C ARG A 149 7.97 -11.24 -12.09
N HIS A 150 8.95 -11.25 -12.98
CA HIS A 150 9.93 -10.17 -13.08
C HIS A 150 9.49 -9.16 -14.13
N THR A 151 9.40 -7.89 -13.73
CA THR A 151 9.09 -6.78 -14.63
C THR A 151 10.24 -5.78 -14.60
N GLN A 152 10.57 -5.20 -15.75
CA GLN A 152 11.69 -4.28 -15.87
C GLN A 152 11.39 -3.16 -16.87
N MET A 153 12.01 -2.00 -16.65
CA MET A 153 12.01 -0.93 -17.64
C MET A 153 12.92 -1.31 -18.82
N PRO A 154 12.42 -1.27 -20.07
CA PRO A 154 13.26 -1.49 -21.25
C PRO A 154 14.43 -0.51 -21.31
N ALA A 155 15.65 -1.03 -21.43
CA ALA A 155 16.85 -0.20 -21.53
C ALA A 155 16.82 0.74 -22.76
N GLU A 156 16.10 0.37 -23.80
CA GLU A 156 15.90 1.15 -25.04
C GLU A 156 15.22 2.50 -24.81
N LEU A 157 14.38 2.61 -23.77
CA LEU A 157 13.71 3.86 -23.42
C LEU A 157 14.62 4.85 -22.69
N GLY A 158 15.79 4.40 -22.21
CA GLY A 158 16.79 5.26 -21.56
C GLY A 158 16.35 5.91 -20.24
N VAL A 159 15.21 5.51 -19.67
CA VAL A 159 14.69 6.06 -18.42
C VAL A 159 15.50 5.53 -17.24
N GLN A 160 16.24 6.41 -16.55
CA GLN A 160 17.07 6.07 -15.39
C GLN A 160 16.53 6.61 -14.05
N ASP A 161 15.60 7.56 -14.11
CA ASP A 161 14.90 8.11 -12.95
C ASP A 161 13.53 8.68 -13.33
N PHE A 162 12.73 8.96 -12.32
CA PHE A 162 11.39 9.55 -12.45
C PHE A 162 11.33 10.98 -11.88
N GLY A 163 12.46 11.69 -11.90
CA GLY A 163 12.56 13.07 -11.40
C GLY A 163 12.70 13.23 -9.88
N LEU A 164 12.77 14.49 -9.47
CA LEU A 164 12.92 14.92 -8.08
C LEU A 164 11.59 14.83 -7.32
N LEU A 165 11.66 14.94 -5.98
CA LEU A 165 10.47 15.02 -5.13
C LEU A 165 9.94 16.47 -5.07
N PRO A 166 8.61 16.69 -5.05
CA PRO A 166 7.54 15.70 -5.25
C PRO A 166 7.50 15.20 -6.71
N ARG A 167 7.35 13.88 -6.89
CA ARG A 167 7.39 13.26 -8.21
C ARG A 167 6.10 13.48 -8.98
N GLU A 168 6.23 13.67 -10.29
CA GLU A 168 5.09 13.70 -11.22
C GLU A 168 4.70 12.30 -11.73
N ARG A 169 5.59 11.30 -11.56
CA ARG A 169 5.38 9.92 -12.02
C ARG A 169 5.72 8.90 -10.94
N TYR A 170 4.86 7.90 -10.80
CA TYR A 170 5.14 6.72 -10.00
C TYR A 170 6.04 5.76 -10.78
N PRO A 171 7.13 5.25 -10.17
CA PRO A 171 8.02 4.30 -10.82
C PRO A 171 7.30 3.06 -11.36
N LEU A 172 6.45 2.45 -10.53
CA LEU A 172 5.73 1.24 -10.88
C LEU A 172 4.31 1.27 -10.27
N VAL A 173 3.32 0.96 -11.10
CA VAL A 173 1.93 0.73 -10.70
C VAL A 173 1.55 -0.66 -11.19
N VAL A 174 1.13 -1.52 -10.28
CA VAL A 174 0.74 -2.89 -10.57
C VAL A 174 -0.76 -3.03 -10.41
N VAL A 175 -1.42 -3.62 -11.40
CA VAL A 175 -2.85 -3.84 -11.39
C VAL A 175 -3.13 -5.32 -11.56
N LEU A 176 -3.94 -5.88 -10.66
CA LEU A 176 -4.50 -7.22 -10.77
C LEU A 176 -5.98 -7.12 -11.11
N THR A 177 -6.40 -7.86 -12.13
CA THR A 177 -7.79 -8.01 -12.55
C THR A 177 -8.11 -9.49 -12.72
N LEU A 178 -9.35 -9.91 -12.48
CA LEU A 178 -9.75 -11.30 -12.75
C LEU A 178 -9.72 -11.57 -14.25
N ALA A 179 -9.20 -12.71 -14.68
CA ALA A 179 -9.11 -13.07 -16.09
C ALA A 179 -10.49 -13.48 -16.65
N GLU A 180 -11.19 -14.33 -15.92
CA GLU A 180 -12.47 -14.91 -16.33
C GLU A 180 -13.68 -14.01 -15.99
N PRO A 181 -14.68 -13.93 -16.88
CA PRO A 181 -15.88 -13.13 -16.63
C PRO A 181 -16.74 -13.69 -15.49
N ASP A 182 -16.87 -15.00 -15.38
CA ASP A 182 -17.68 -15.66 -14.35
C ASP A 182 -17.16 -15.31 -12.94
N ALA A 183 -15.83 -15.30 -12.77
CA ALA A 183 -15.21 -14.86 -11.52
C ALA A 183 -15.51 -13.39 -11.22
N ARG A 184 -15.54 -12.51 -12.24
CA ARG A 184 -15.86 -11.08 -12.04
C ARG A 184 -17.28 -10.85 -11.54
N GLU A 185 -18.21 -11.76 -11.82
CA GLU A 185 -19.58 -11.70 -11.30
C GLU A 185 -19.69 -12.25 -9.88
N ALA A 186 -18.83 -13.20 -9.51
CA ALA A 186 -18.81 -13.81 -8.18
C ALA A 186 -18.21 -12.90 -7.09
N TYR A 187 -17.25 -12.04 -7.44
CA TYR A 187 -16.54 -11.17 -6.49
C TYR A 187 -17.03 -9.71 -6.53
N ASN A 188 -17.17 -9.09 -5.35
CA ASN A 188 -17.45 -7.65 -5.26
C ASN A 188 -16.23 -6.78 -5.63
N ILE A 189 -15.01 -7.32 -5.49
CA ILE A 189 -13.76 -6.62 -5.78
C ILE A 189 -13.35 -6.94 -7.21
N VAL A 190 -13.25 -5.92 -8.06
CA VAL A 190 -12.99 -6.08 -9.50
C VAL A 190 -11.51 -5.96 -9.85
N SER A 191 -10.75 -5.18 -9.08
CA SER A 191 -9.32 -5.02 -9.28
C SER A 191 -8.59 -4.55 -8.03
N SER A 192 -7.30 -4.83 -8.02
CA SER A 192 -6.36 -4.39 -6.99
C SER A 192 -5.25 -3.58 -7.64
N VAL A 193 -5.05 -2.35 -7.18
CA VAL A 193 -4.05 -1.40 -7.70
C VAL A 193 -3.01 -1.15 -6.63
N SER A 194 -1.77 -1.52 -6.89
CA SER A 194 -0.63 -1.34 -5.97
C SER A 194 0.37 -0.37 -6.56
N VAL A 195 0.63 0.73 -5.86
CA VAL A 195 1.64 1.71 -6.25
C VAL A 195 2.94 1.35 -5.53
N ILE A 196 3.98 1.04 -6.29
CA ILE A 196 5.25 0.55 -5.77
C ILE A 196 6.34 1.59 -6.07
N HIS A 197 7.05 1.99 -5.02
CA HIS A 197 8.29 2.72 -5.18
C HIS A 197 9.40 1.75 -5.57
N VAL A 198 10.21 2.14 -6.55
CA VAL A 198 11.38 1.41 -7.02
C VAL A 198 12.59 2.36 -6.96
N PRO A 199 13.74 1.93 -6.40
CA PRO A 199 14.95 2.72 -6.35
C PRO A 199 15.39 3.14 -7.76
N ASP A 200 15.73 4.41 -7.91
CA ASP A 200 16.28 4.97 -9.14
C ASP A 200 17.48 5.88 -8.84
N LYS A 201 18.05 6.47 -9.90
CA LYS A 201 19.25 7.32 -9.76
C LYS A 201 19.01 8.56 -8.90
N SER A 202 17.79 9.11 -8.92
CA SER A 202 17.42 10.31 -8.17
C SER A 202 17.00 10.02 -6.73
N TYR A 203 16.50 8.81 -6.45
CA TYR A 203 16.02 8.40 -5.13
C TYR A 203 16.22 6.90 -4.91
N GLY A 204 17.24 6.58 -4.09
CA GLY A 204 17.67 5.20 -3.82
C GLY A 204 17.00 4.52 -2.63
N LEU A 205 15.78 4.93 -2.24
CA LEU A 205 15.08 4.25 -1.15
C LEU A 205 14.63 2.85 -1.59
N SER A 206 14.78 1.87 -0.70
CA SER A 206 14.40 0.49 -0.98
C SER A 206 12.95 0.36 -1.46
N THR A 207 12.75 -0.60 -2.37
CA THR A 207 11.45 -0.93 -2.97
C THR A 207 10.42 -1.20 -1.90
N ARG A 208 9.26 -0.56 -2.01
CA ARG A 208 8.15 -0.71 -1.08
C ARG A 208 6.82 -0.38 -1.75
N THR A 209 5.75 -0.99 -1.28
CA THR A 209 4.39 -0.55 -1.62
C THR A 209 4.12 0.77 -0.90
N LEU A 210 3.74 1.79 -1.65
CA LEU A 210 3.34 3.10 -1.14
C LEU A 210 1.86 3.08 -0.76
N PHE A 211 1.02 2.61 -1.68
CA PHE A 211 -0.42 2.56 -1.54
C PHE A 211 -0.94 1.29 -2.20
N GLN A 212 -2.02 0.76 -1.67
CA GLN A 212 -2.73 -0.34 -2.28
C GLN A 212 -4.23 -0.06 -2.20
N TYR A 213 -4.92 -0.13 -3.35
CA TYR A 213 -6.33 0.15 -3.48
C TYR A 213 -7.07 -1.07 -3.98
N LEU A 214 -8.22 -1.36 -3.39
CA LEU A 214 -9.19 -2.30 -3.91
C LEU A 214 -10.34 -1.53 -4.54
N LEU A 215 -10.64 -1.88 -5.79
CA LEU A 215 -11.74 -1.31 -6.57
C LEU A 215 -12.89 -2.31 -6.59
N THR A 216 -14.11 -1.82 -6.45
CA THR A 216 -15.30 -2.68 -6.37
C THR A 216 -16.25 -2.52 -7.55
N THR A 217 -17.12 -3.49 -7.76
CA THR A 217 -18.19 -3.45 -8.78
C THR A 217 -19.10 -2.24 -8.60
N GLN A 218 -19.28 -1.79 -7.36
CA GLN A 218 -20.11 -0.64 -7.00
C GLN A 218 -19.41 0.72 -7.19
N GLY A 219 -18.13 0.73 -7.59
CA GLY A 219 -17.36 1.97 -7.76
C GLY A 219 -16.67 2.46 -6.49
N ASN A 220 -16.84 1.76 -5.37
CA ASN A 220 -16.12 2.11 -4.16
C ASN A 220 -14.64 1.75 -4.32
N MET A 221 -13.78 2.63 -3.81
CA MET A 221 -12.34 2.45 -3.72
C MET A 221 -11.95 2.38 -2.24
N TYR A 222 -11.25 1.31 -1.86
CA TYR A 222 -10.77 1.11 -0.49
C TYR A 222 -9.26 1.07 -0.47
N GLU A 223 -8.63 1.99 0.26
CA GLU A 223 -7.20 1.94 0.53
C GLU A 223 -6.92 0.89 1.61
N LEU A 224 -6.05 -0.08 1.30
CA LEU A 224 -5.59 -1.09 2.24
C LEU A 224 -4.48 -0.53 3.11
N LYS A 225 -4.74 -0.48 4.42
CA LYS A 225 -3.74 -0.12 5.41
C LYS A 225 -3.16 -1.38 6.05
N PRO A 226 -1.83 -1.45 6.24
CA PRO A 226 -1.24 -2.55 6.97
C PRO A 226 -1.78 -2.58 8.40
N LEU A 227 -2.27 -3.74 8.83
CA LEU A 227 -2.73 -3.96 10.18
C LEU A 227 -1.51 -4.18 11.08
N PHE A 228 -1.16 -3.17 11.88
CA PHE A 228 -0.16 -3.33 12.93
C PHE A 228 -0.83 -3.96 14.15
N MET A 229 -0.74 -5.29 14.26
CA MET A 229 -1.13 -5.99 15.48
C MET A 229 0.03 -5.95 16.47
N SER A 230 -0.15 -5.30 17.61
CA SER A 230 0.79 -5.37 18.74
C SER A 230 0.65 -6.73 19.41
N GLY A 231 1.25 -7.76 18.80
CA GLY A 231 1.29 -9.13 19.27
C GLY A 231 2.71 -9.66 19.09
N GLY A 232 3.35 -10.04 20.19
CA GLY A 232 4.80 -10.20 20.31
C GLY A 232 5.46 -11.13 19.30
N ARG A 233 6.69 -10.75 18.92
CA ARG A 233 7.73 -11.58 18.26
C ARG A 233 7.16 -12.43 17.11
N SER A 234 7.21 -11.87 15.90
CA SER A 234 7.07 -12.62 14.65
C SER A 234 8.03 -13.80 14.64
N ARG A 235 7.57 -14.97 15.10
CA ARG A 235 8.09 -16.24 14.65
C ARG A 235 7.69 -16.33 13.18
N THR A 236 8.68 -16.16 12.32
CA THR A 236 8.70 -16.69 10.97
C THR A 236 7.90 -17.99 10.94
N LEU A 237 6.82 -18.03 10.15
CA LEU A 237 6.17 -19.27 9.73
C LEU A 237 7.14 -19.97 8.77
N ASP A 238 8.20 -20.52 9.34
CA ASP A 238 9.10 -21.46 8.71
C ASP A 238 8.49 -22.85 8.97
N TRP A 239 7.66 -23.33 8.04
CA TRP A 239 7.29 -24.75 8.01
C TRP A 239 8.46 -25.51 7.38
N GLY A 240 9.51 -25.68 8.17
CA GLY A 240 10.51 -26.73 8.02
C GLY A 240 10.34 -27.71 9.20
N PRO A 241 10.58 -29.01 9.00
CA PRO A 241 10.49 -29.97 10.10
C PRO A 241 11.52 -29.59 11.17
N GLY A 242 11.01 -29.27 12.36
CA GLY A 242 11.82 -28.78 13.47
C GLY A 242 12.93 -29.77 13.87
N PRO A 243 14.04 -29.25 14.42
CA PRO A 243 15.15 -30.09 14.88
C PRO A 243 14.69 -30.95 16.05
N GLN A 244 14.92 -32.26 15.95
CA GLN A 244 14.76 -33.18 17.08
C GLN A 244 15.72 -32.78 18.21
N PRO A 245 15.29 -32.88 19.48
CA PRO A 245 16.18 -32.70 20.62
C PRO A 245 17.16 -33.87 20.70
N GLU A 246 18.46 -33.56 20.69
CA GLU A 246 19.54 -34.51 20.97
C GLU A 246 19.35 -35.12 22.37
N GLY A 247 19.04 -36.42 22.39
CA GLY A 247 19.14 -37.28 23.56
C GLY A 247 20.54 -37.91 23.63
N PRO A 248 21.05 -38.21 24.83
CA PRO A 248 22.45 -38.56 25.05
C PRO A 248 22.81 -39.93 24.48
N THR A 249 23.94 -39.98 23.79
CA THR A 249 24.62 -41.17 23.26
C THR A 249 24.93 -42.18 24.36
N PRO A 250 24.57 -43.48 24.19
CA PRO A 250 25.29 -44.56 24.82
C PRO A 250 26.26 -45.19 23.82
N SER A 251 27.52 -45.13 24.20
CA SER A 251 28.63 -45.99 23.82
C SER A 251 28.23 -47.43 23.52
N ASP A 252 28.71 -47.98 22.39
CA ASP A 252 28.85 -49.42 22.26
C ASP A 252 30.30 -49.82 21.96
N THR A 253 30.70 -50.78 22.77
CA THR A 253 32.05 -51.23 23.03
C THR A 253 32.44 -52.33 22.04
N THR A 254 33.70 -52.27 21.63
CA THR A 254 34.47 -53.31 20.95
C THR A 254 34.33 -54.70 21.59
N GLY A 255 34.19 -55.74 20.77
CA GLY A 255 34.33 -57.14 21.19
C GLY A 255 34.20 -58.12 20.02
N HIS A 256 35.22 -58.21 19.15
CA HIS A 256 36.13 -59.36 19.03
C HIS A 256 35.49 -60.72 18.69
N SER A 257 35.76 -61.21 17.46
CA SER A 257 36.65 -62.37 17.20
C SER A 257 36.16 -63.21 16.01
N GLY A 258 37.10 -63.62 15.15
CA GLY A 258 37.00 -64.91 14.48
C GLY A 258 37.19 -64.97 12.96
N ALA A 259 38.45 -65.17 12.57
CA ALA A 259 38.89 -66.17 11.57
C ALA A 259 38.60 -65.99 10.07
N ASP A 260 39.69 -65.59 9.39
CA ASP A 260 40.45 -66.44 8.45
C ASP A 260 40.07 -66.50 6.94
N ARG A 261 41.17 -66.45 6.16
CA ARG A 261 41.46 -66.98 4.81
C ARG A 261 41.32 -66.15 3.51
N ARG A 262 42.53 -66.07 2.91
CA ARG A 262 42.95 -66.10 1.48
C ARG A 262 43.01 -64.73 0.76
N ARG A 263 44.23 -64.20 0.53
CA ARG A 263 45.04 -64.33 -0.72
C ARG A 263 44.18 -64.03 -1.96
N THR A 264 44.50 -63.04 -2.81
CA THR A 264 45.66 -63.07 -3.72
C THR A 264 45.94 -61.67 -4.33
N ILE A 265 47.19 -61.46 -4.71
CA ILE A 265 47.83 -60.30 -5.35
C ILE A 265 47.46 -60.18 -6.85
N SER A 266 47.27 -58.96 -7.37
CA SER A 266 47.92 -58.41 -8.59
C SER A 266 47.35 -57.01 -8.92
N ARG A 267 48.14 -55.94 -8.77
CA ARG A 267 48.94 -55.25 -9.82
C ARG A 267 48.15 -54.79 -11.07
N GLY A 268 48.12 -53.48 -11.29
CA GLY A 268 48.52 -52.93 -12.59
C GLY A 268 47.62 -51.88 -13.25
N ARG A 269 47.92 -50.60 -12.95
CA ARG A 269 47.89 -49.38 -13.79
C ARG A 269 46.60 -48.95 -14.55
N PRO A 270 46.29 -47.64 -14.57
CA PRO A 270 45.26 -47.05 -15.41
C PRO A 270 45.83 -46.68 -16.80
N ARG A 271 44.97 -46.65 -17.82
CA ARG A 271 45.24 -45.96 -19.08
C ARG A 271 44.04 -45.13 -19.50
N GLN A 272 44.33 -43.86 -19.78
CA GLN A 272 43.49 -42.84 -20.39
C GLN A 272 42.88 -43.32 -21.72
N ARG A 273 41.67 -42.81 -22.00
CA ARG A 273 41.42 -42.00 -23.19
C ARG A 273 40.34 -40.97 -22.87
#